data_AF-A0A9W9T2E6-F1
#
_entry.id   AF-A0A9W9T2E6-F1
#
_cell.length_a   1.000
_cell.length_b   1.000
_cell.length_c   1.000
_cell.angle_alpha   90.00
_cell.angle_beta   90.00
_cell.angle_gamma   90.00
#
_symmetry.space_group_name_H-M   'P 1'
#
loop_
_entity.id
_entity.type
_entity.pdbx_description
1 polymer ?
#
loop_
_entity_poly.entity_id
_entity_poly.type
_entity_poly.pdbx_seq_one_letter_code
_entity_poly.pdbx_strand_id
1 'polypeptide(L)'
;MSSQKQKKKPDLVKNLGLTPSQTEHLLMGYLCMPRPKIDWKKLGELSNVTPSSARTVFTNARRNLERWEEKRTAGAITKENEQAEDDHEHVEDAHEDIEN
;
A
#
# COMPACT_ATOMS: atom_id res chain seq x y z
N MET A 1 -3.62 18.10 30.92
CA MET A 1 -4.50 17.48 29.91
C MET A 1 -3.66 17.10 28.71
N SER A 2 -3.48 15.80 28.47
CA SER A 2 -2.58 15.31 27.42
C SER A 2 -3.27 15.42 26.06
N SER A 3 -2.70 16.24 25.16
CA SER A 3 -3.14 16.35 23.77
C SER A 3 -2.87 15.04 23.05
N GLN A 4 -3.86 14.16 22.97
CA GLN A 4 -3.81 12.99 22.09
C GLN A 4 -3.68 13.46 20.64
N LYS A 5 -2.45 13.40 20.14
CA LYS A 5 -2.08 13.64 18.74
C LYS A 5 -2.89 12.66 17.88
N GLN A 6 -4.00 13.14 17.30
CA GLN A 6 -4.83 12.35 16.40
C GLN A 6 -3.94 11.83 15.26
N LYS A 7 -3.59 10.54 15.29
CA LYS A 7 -3.00 9.85 14.14
C LYS A 7 -4.02 9.94 13.01
N LYS A 8 -3.80 10.85 12.05
CA LYS A 8 -4.60 10.92 10.82
C LYS A 8 -4.60 9.53 10.21
N LYS A 9 -5.79 8.96 10.01
CA LYS A 9 -5.92 7.66 9.35
C LYS A 9 -5.24 7.75 7.98
N PRO A 10 -4.45 6.74 7.60
CA PRO A 10 -3.85 6.70 6.28
C PRO A 10 -4.98 6.78 5.25
N ASP A 11 -4.94 7.81 4.42
CA ASP A 11 -5.86 7.95 3.31
C ASP A 11 -5.47 6.91 2.26
N LEU A 12 -6.25 5.83 2.22
CA LEU A 12 -6.01 4.69 1.36
C LEU A 12 -5.92 5.12 -0.11
N VAL A 13 -6.76 6.09 -0.53
CA VAL A 13 -6.80 6.60 -1.90
C VAL A 13 -5.50 7.35 -2.23
N LYS A 14 -5.00 8.17 -1.28
CA LYS A 14 -3.69 8.84 -1.45
C LYS A 14 -2.53 7.85 -1.45
N ASN A 15 -2.61 6.80 -0.64
CA ASN A 15 -1.53 5.84 -0.50
C ASN A 15 -1.41 4.88 -1.69
N LEU A 16 -2.53 4.52 -2.32
CA LEU A 16 -2.55 3.62 -3.48
C LEU A 16 -1.93 4.24 -4.74
N GLY A 17 -1.80 5.57 -4.79
CA GLY A 17 -1.22 6.26 -5.96
C GLY A 17 -2.02 6.08 -7.25
N LEU A 18 -3.32 5.79 -7.13
CA LEU A 18 -4.24 5.62 -8.25
C LEU A 18 -5.10 6.86 -8.44
N THR A 19 -5.26 7.28 -9.70
CA THR A 19 -6.27 8.29 -10.03
C THR A 19 -7.67 7.68 -9.97
N PRO A 20 -8.75 8.48 -9.82
CA PRO A 20 -10.12 7.97 -9.86
C PRO A 20 -10.41 7.14 -11.12
N SER A 21 -9.93 7.60 -12.29
CA SER A 21 -10.08 6.89 -13.56
C SER A 21 -9.36 5.54 -13.56
N GLN A 22 -8.16 5.46 -12.99
CA GLN A 22 -7.42 4.20 -12.86
C GLN A 22 -8.17 3.19 -11.97
N THR A 23 -8.70 3.66 -10.84
CA THR A 23 -9.50 2.84 -9.93
C THR A 23 -10.75 2.31 -10.64
N GLU A 24 -11.46 3.16 -11.37
CA GLU A 24 -12.65 2.78 -12.14
C GLU A 24 -12.32 1.69 -13.18
N HIS A 25 -11.26 1.86 -13.97
CA HIS A 25 -10.85 0.87 -14.96
C HIS A 25 -10.53 -0.49 -14.31
N LEU A 26 -9.86 -0.50 -13.15
CA LEU A 26 -9.58 -1.73 -12.41
C LEU A 26 -10.85 -2.42 -11.93
N LEU A 27 -11.77 -1.67 -11.32
CA LEU A 27 -13.03 -2.21 -10.81
C LEU A 27 -13.87 -2.79 -11.95
N MET A 28 -14.05 -2.05 -13.04
CA MET A 28 -14.81 -2.53 -14.20
C MET A 28 -14.17 -3.75 -14.84
N GLY A 29 -12.84 -3.74 -15.01
CA GLY A 29 -12.11 -4.85 -15.61
C GLY A 29 -12.14 -6.13 -14.77
N TYR A 30 -12.11 -6.03 -13.43
CA TYR A 30 -12.08 -7.21 -12.56
C TYR A 30 -13.45 -7.69 -12.09
N LEU A 31 -14.44 -6.80 -11.95
CA LEU A 31 -15.75 -7.14 -11.39
C LEU A 31 -16.83 -7.33 -12.46
N CYS A 32 -16.72 -6.65 -13.60
CA CYS A 32 -17.78 -6.64 -14.62
C CYS A 32 -17.45 -7.49 -15.86
N MET A 33 -16.35 -8.25 -15.82
CA MET A 33 -15.88 -9.05 -16.95
C MET A 33 -15.58 -10.49 -16.55
N PRO A 34 -15.89 -11.46 -17.43
CA PRO A 34 -15.56 -12.85 -17.19
C PRO A 34 -14.03 -13.04 -17.18
N ARG A 35 -13.53 -13.74 -16.17
CA ARG A 35 -12.12 -14.19 -16.11
C ARG A 35 -11.90 -15.31 -17.13
N PRO A 36 -10.67 -15.49 -17.67
CA PRO A 36 -9.40 -14.90 -17.22
C PRO A 36 -8.89 -13.70 -18.03
N LYS A 37 -9.60 -13.28 -19.08
CA LYS A 37 -9.15 -12.23 -20.01
C LYS A 37 -10.07 -11.03 -19.97
N ILE A 38 -9.48 -9.84 -19.93
CA ILE A 38 -10.23 -8.58 -20.02
C ILE A 38 -10.58 -8.31 -21.47
N ASP A 39 -11.85 -8.02 -21.71
CA ASP A 39 -12.35 -7.52 -22.98
C ASP A 39 -12.09 -6.01 -23.07
N TRP A 40 -11.04 -5.63 -23.81
CA TRP A 40 -10.65 -4.23 -23.97
C TRP A 40 -11.68 -3.40 -24.73
N LYS A 41 -12.47 -4.03 -25.61
CA LYS A 41 -13.53 -3.33 -26.33
C LYS A 41 -14.65 -2.98 -25.37
N LYS A 42 -15.13 -3.96 -24.60
CA LYS A 42 -16.12 -3.73 -23.56
C LYS A 42 -15.65 -2.73 -22.49
N LEU A 43 -14.37 -2.76 -22.12
CA LEU A 43 -13.83 -1.84 -21.11
C LEU A 43 -13.78 -0.41 -21.65
N GLY A 44 -13.39 -0.23 -22.92
CA GLY A 44 -13.46 1.05 -23.61
C GLY A 44 -14.88 1.61 -23.66
N GLU A 45 -15.87 0.76 -23.97
CA GLU A 45 -17.29 1.13 -23.98
C GLU A 45 -17.78 1.57 -22.59
N LEU A 46 -17.48 0.79 -21.53
CA LEU A 46 -17.88 1.11 -20.16
C LEU A 46 -17.24 2.39 -19.61
N SER A 47 -16.00 2.65 -19.99
CA SER A 47 -15.23 3.82 -19.53
C SER A 47 -15.25 5.00 -20.51
N ASN A 48 -16.05 4.93 -21.58
CA ASN A 48 -16.15 5.94 -22.64
C ASN A 48 -14.80 6.38 -23.23
N VAL A 49 -13.93 5.41 -23.54
CA VAL A 49 -12.60 5.63 -24.14
C VAL A 49 -12.32 4.60 -25.24
N THR A 50 -11.27 4.83 -26.03
CA THR A 50 -10.84 3.82 -27.01
C THR A 50 -10.34 2.55 -26.31
N PRO A 51 -10.46 1.35 -26.94
CA PRO A 51 -9.95 0.11 -26.36
C PRO A 51 -8.46 0.16 -26.00
N SER A 52 -7.65 0.85 -26.82
CA SER A 52 -6.22 1.06 -26.58
C SER A 52 -5.95 1.93 -25.35
N SER A 53 -6.75 2.98 -25.15
CA SER A 53 -6.68 3.82 -23.95
C SER A 53 -7.08 3.02 -22.71
N ALA A 54 -8.21 2.30 -22.76
CA ALA A 54 -8.66 1.44 -21.66
C ALA A 54 -7.59 0.42 -21.24
N ARG A 55 -6.96 -0.25 -22.22
CA ARG A 55 -5.85 -1.19 -21.97
C ARG A 55 -4.67 -0.50 -21.28
N THR A 56 -4.31 0.70 -21.73
CA THR A 56 -3.18 1.47 -21.19
C THR A 56 -3.45 1.90 -19.75
N VAL A 57 -4.61 2.51 -19.49
CA VAL A 57 -5.01 2.97 -18.16
C VAL A 57 -5.10 1.79 -17.19
N PHE A 58 -5.76 0.69 -17.59
CA PHE A 58 -5.87 -0.52 -16.79
C PHE A 58 -4.50 -1.11 -16.43
N THR A 59 -3.63 -1.26 -17.42
CA THR A 59 -2.31 -1.89 -17.19
C THR A 59 -1.43 -1.03 -16.29
N ASN A 60 -1.46 0.30 -16.48
CA ASN A 60 -0.72 1.23 -15.62
C ASN A 60 -1.27 1.24 -14.20
N ALA A 61 -2.59 1.24 -14.03
CA ALA A 61 -3.24 1.13 -12.72
C ALA A 61 -2.83 -0.15 -12.00
N ARG A 62 -2.83 -1.29 -12.72
CA ARG A 62 -2.43 -2.58 -12.16
C ARG A 62 -0.97 -2.56 -11.69
N ARG A 63 -0.06 -2.05 -12.52
CA ARG A 63 1.37 -1.91 -12.17
C ARG A 63 1.61 -0.98 -10.97
N ASN A 64 0.83 0.10 -10.85
CA ASN A 64 0.91 0.99 -9.69
C ASN A 64 0.49 0.26 -8.41
N LEU A 65 -0.57 -0.56 -8.49
CA LEU A 65 -1.03 -1.36 -7.37
C LEU A 65 -0.02 -2.46 -6.99
N GLU A 66 0.56 -3.15 -7.97
CA GLU A 66 1.65 -4.12 -7.78
C GLU A 66 2.83 -3.47 -7.04
N ARG A 67 3.32 -2.32 -7.53
CA ARG A 67 4.41 -1.58 -6.87
C ARG A 67 4.06 -1.09 -5.47
N TRP A 68 2.81 -0.70 -5.24
CA TRP A 68 2.37 -0.29 -3.92
C TRP A 68 2.37 -1.47 -2.95
N GLU A 69 1.92 -2.63 -3.40
CA GLU A 69 1.92 -3.87 -2.63
C GLU A 69 3.35 -4.32 -2.32
N GLU A 70 4.24 -4.33 -3.31
CA GLU A 70 5.68 -4.58 -3.13
C GLU A 70 6.31 -3.65 -2.07
N LYS A 71 6.06 -2.34 -2.15
CA LYS A 71 6.57 -1.36 -1.17
C LYS A 71 6.00 -1.58 0.22
N ARG A 72 4.72 -1.93 0.32
CA ARG A 72 4.06 -2.20 1.59
C ARG A 72 4.62 -3.47 2.24
N THR A 73 4.83 -4.52 1.45
CA THR A 73 5.41 -5.79 1.92
C THR A 73 6.88 -5.59 2.28
N ALA A 74 7.67 -4.90 1.46
CA ALA A 74 9.07 -4.59 1.76
C ALA A 74 9.23 -3.72 3.02
N GLY A 75 8.40 -2.68 3.18
CA GLY A 75 8.40 -1.84 4.37
C GLY A 75 7.80 -2.48 5.62
N ALA A 76 7.00 -3.53 5.47
CA ALA A 76 6.58 -4.40 6.58
C ALA A 76 7.75 -5.28 7.03
N ILE A 77 8.51 -5.86 6.09
CA ILE A 77 9.71 -6.64 6.39
C ILE A 77 10.78 -5.79 7.09
N THR A 78 10.97 -4.52 6.69
CA THR A 78 11.96 -3.64 7.38
C THR A 78 11.56 -3.36 8.82
N LYS A 79 10.26 -3.23 9.12
CA LYS A 79 9.78 -3.00 10.49
C LYS A 79 9.79 -4.26 11.36
N GLU A 80 9.64 -5.44 10.76
CA GLU A 80 9.83 -6.70 11.48
C GLU A 80 11.32 -6.98 11.75
N ASN A 81 12.22 -6.56 10.84
CA ASN A 81 13.66 -6.74 11.01
C ASN A 81 14.29 -5.78 12.04
N GLU A 82 13.75 -4.57 12.21
CA GLU A 82 14.16 -3.66 13.30
C GLU A 82 13.67 -4.09 14.69
N GLN A 83 12.77 -5.08 14.77
CA GLN A 83 12.28 -5.62 16.05
C GLN A 83 12.94 -6.95 16.45
N ALA A 84 13.91 -7.42 15.65
CA ALA A 84 14.67 -8.65 15.91
C ALA A 84 16.10 -8.42 16.46
N GLU A 85 16.52 -7.16 16.67
CA GLU A 85 17.86 -6.83 17.17
C GLU A 85 17.85 -5.95 18.44
N ASP A 86 16.86 -6.10 19.33
CA ASP A 86 16.86 -5.41 20.64
C ASP A 86 16.62 -6.38 21.80
N ASP A 87 17.31 -7.52 21.78
CA ASP A 87 17.31 -8.47 22.91
C ASP A 87 18.67 -9.15 23.10
N HIS A 88 19.75 -8.36 23.07
CA HIS A 88 21.05 -8.84 23.55
C HIS A 88 21.85 -7.74 24.27
N GLU A 89 21.92 -7.90 25.60
CA GLU A 89 22.95 -7.40 26.52
C GLU A 89 23.10 -5.88 26.74
N HIS A 90 22.72 -5.39 27.92
CA HIS A 90 23.66 -5.33 29.05
C HIS A 90 22.92 -5.05 30.36
N VAL A 91 23.11 -5.95 31.33
CA VAL A 91 22.59 -5.86 32.70
C VAL A 91 23.27 -4.67 33.38
N GLU A 92 22.47 -3.82 34.02
CA GLU A 92 22.90 -2.70 34.86
C GLU A 92 23.79 -3.24 36.00
N ASP A 93 25.08 -2.91 35.99
CA ASP A 93 25.95 -3.12 37.15
C ASP A 93 25.76 -1.97 38.14
N ALA A 94 25.51 -2.35 39.38
CA ALA A 94 25.11 -1.49 40.48
C ALA A 94 26.32 -0.73 41.04
N HIS A 95 26.14 0.55 41.33
CA HIS A 95 26.95 1.22 42.35
C HIS A 95 26.03 2.10 43.20
N GLU A 96 25.51 1.52 44.28
CA GLU A 96 24.97 2.28 45.40
C GLU A 96 26.13 2.87 46.19
N ASP A 97 26.17 4.20 46.26
CA ASP A 97 26.93 4.95 47.24
C ASP A 97 26.38 4.65 48.64
N ILE A 98 27.19 4.05 49.51
CA ILE A 98 26.95 4.05 50.97
C ILE A 98 28.13 4.76 51.64
N GLU A 99 27.78 5.89 52.22
CA GLU A 99 28.56 6.80 53.06
C GLU A 99 28.99 6.12 54.37
N ASN A 100 30.24 6.28 54.79
CA ASN A 100 30.62 6.40 56.21
C ASN A 100 31.98 7.08 56.40
#